data_AF-A0A2T2URS4-F1
#
_entry.id   AF-A0A2T2URS4-F1
#
_cell.length_a   1.000
_cell.length_b   1.000
_cell.length_c   1.000
_cell.angle_alpha   90.00
_cell.angle_beta   90.00
_cell.angle_gamma   90.00
#
_symmetry.space_group_name_H-M   'P 1'
#
loop_
_entity.id
_entity.type
_entity.pdbx_description
1 polymer ?
#
loop_
_entity_poly.entity_id
_entity_poly.type
_entity_poly.pdbx_seq_one_letter_code
_entity_poly.pdbx_strand_id
1 'polypeptide(L)'
;MSIVLAFSGGLDTSFCVPYLHETYDAPVHTVTVDTDGLTDADRAAVAARAAHLGADEHHLVDGRTPLYDDHLSYLIKGNVLRGGVYPLCVGPERIVQARAVADVAQAVGASTIAHG
;
A
#
# COMPACT_ATOMS: atom_id res chain seq x y z
N MET A 1 0.04 17.74 11.48
CA MET A 1 -0.16 16.28 11.55
C MET A 1 -0.65 15.86 10.19
N SER A 2 0.04 14.97 9.48
CA SER A 2 -0.43 14.40 8.22
C SER A 2 -0.53 12.88 8.34
N ILE A 3 -1.38 12.30 7.49
CA ILE A 3 -1.75 10.89 7.52
C ILE A 3 -1.34 10.27 6.18
N VAL A 4 -0.64 9.14 6.25
CA VAL A 4 -0.42 8.28 5.09
C VAL A 4 -1.43 7.14 5.13
N LEU A 5 -2.28 7.03 4.12
CA LEU A 5 -3.23 5.96 3.95
C LEU A 5 -2.70 4.90 2.98
N ALA A 6 -2.56 3.66 3.44
CA ALA A 6 -2.42 2.51 2.55
C ALA A 6 -3.69 2.37 1.71
N PHE A 7 -3.58 2.64 0.41
CA PHE A 7 -4.70 2.89 -0.48
C PHE A 7 -4.71 1.89 -1.63
N SER A 8 -5.80 1.13 -1.77
CA SER A 8 -5.97 0.17 -2.87
C SER A 8 -6.82 0.71 -4.02
N GLY A 9 -7.48 1.86 -3.82
CA GLY A 9 -8.53 2.35 -4.72
C GLY A 9 -9.86 1.60 -4.59
N GLY A 10 -9.96 0.60 -3.72
CA GLY A 10 -11.23 -0.05 -3.38
C GLY A 10 -12.19 0.88 -2.63
N LEU A 11 -13.47 0.50 -2.53
CA LEU A 11 -14.53 1.32 -1.91
C LEU A 11 -14.14 1.80 -0.50
N ASP A 12 -13.69 0.88 0.36
CA ASP A 12 -13.43 1.19 1.77
C ASP A 12 -12.28 2.20 1.91
N THR A 13 -11.13 1.95 1.27
CA THR A 13 -10.02 2.91 1.29
C THR A 13 -10.34 4.22 0.55
N SER A 14 -11.27 4.20 -0.41
CA SER A 14 -11.77 5.41 -1.08
C SER A 14 -12.60 6.27 -0.16
N PHE A 15 -13.43 5.65 0.69
CA PHE A 15 -14.17 6.36 1.73
C PHE A 15 -13.23 6.96 2.78
N CYS A 16 -12.14 6.27 3.13
CA CYS A 16 -11.17 6.74 4.12
C CYS A 16 -10.54 8.10 3.74
N VAL A 17 -10.33 8.42 2.46
CA VAL A 17 -9.69 9.69 2.06
C VAL A 17 -10.46 10.91 2.57
N PRO A 18 -11.71 11.17 2.15
CA PRO A 18 -12.48 12.30 2.68
C PRO A 18 -12.79 12.15 4.17
N TYR A 19 -13.04 10.93 4.65
CA TYR A 19 -13.35 10.71 6.08
C TYR A 19 -12.19 11.13 6.99
N LEU A 20 -10.96 10.74 6.66
CA LEU A 20 -9.78 11.10 7.46
C LEU A 20 -9.51 12.61 7.39
N HIS A 21 -9.68 13.21 6.20
CA HIS A 21 -9.54 14.65 6.03
C HIS A 21 -10.56 15.41 6.89
N GLU A 22 -11.85 15.05 6.83
CA GLU A 22 -12.93 15.70 7.59
C GLU A 22 -12.82 15.46 9.11
N THR A 23 -12.43 14.25 9.52
CA THR A 23 -12.39 13.88 10.94
C THR A 23 -11.21 14.49 11.68
N TYR A 24 -10.06 14.57 11.00
CA TYR A 24 -8.79 14.98 11.64
C TYR A 24 -8.29 16.35 11.19
N ASP A 25 -8.96 17.01 10.23
CA ASP A 25 -8.53 18.28 9.64
C ASP A 25 -7.03 18.25 9.27
N ALA A 26 -6.64 17.15 8.60
CA ALA A 26 -5.26 16.77 8.38
C ALA A 26 -5.04 16.38 6.91
N PRO A 27 -3.87 16.72 6.33
CA PRO A 27 -3.49 16.25 5.00
C PRO A 27 -3.44 14.72 4.94
N VAL A 28 -3.99 14.16 3.87
CA VAL A 28 -4.05 12.72 3.59
C VAL A 28 -3.26 12.41 2.32
N HIS A 29 -2.11 11.78 2.50
CA HIS A 29 -1.30 11.21 1.42
C HIS A 29 -1.71 9.75 1.21
N THR A 30 -1.94 9.34 -0.03
CA THR A 30 -2.31 7.95 -0.34
C THR A 30 -1.11 7.19 -0.89
N VAL A 31 -0.98 5.92 -0.51
CA VAL A 31 0.13 5.06 -0.96
C VAL A 31 -0.43 3.75 -1.49
N THR A 32 -0.18 3.49 -2.77
CA THR A 32 -0.43 2.19 -3.39
C THR A 32 0.91 1.51 -3.63
N VAL A 33 1.09 0.32 -3.06
CA VAL A 33 2.28 -0.49 -3.27
C VAL A 33 1.91 -1.61 -4.24
N ASP A 34 2.41 -1.50 -5.47
CA ASP A 34 2.18 -2.50 -6.49
C ASP A 34 3.17 -3.66 -6.33
N THR A 35 2.65 -4.78 -5.86
CA THR A 35 3.37 -6.05 -5.73
C THR A 35 3.10 -6.98 -6.92
N ASP A 36 2.79 -6.40 -8.07
CA ASP A 36 2.25 -7.02 -9.30
C ASP A 36 0.72 -7.14 -9.29
N GLY A 37 0.16 -7.35 -10.49
CA GLY A 37 -1.29 -7.50 -10.69
C GLY A 37 -2.04 -6.22 -11.10
N LEU A 38 -1.37 -5.06 -11.13
CA LEU A 38 -1.93 -3.82 -11.67
C LEU A 38 -1.42 -3.56 -13.10
N THR A 39 -2.36 -3.34 -14.03
CA THR A 39 -2.03 -2.80 -15.36
C THR A 39 -1.70 -1.31 -15.26
N ASP A 40 -1.12 -0.74 -16.32
CA ASP A 40 -0.89 0.72 -16.39
C ASP A 40 -2.19 1.52 -16.30
N ALA A 41 -3.28 0.96 -16.84
CA ALA A 41 -4.61 1.55 -16.72
C ALA A 41 -5.10 1.54 -15.27
N ASP A 42 -4.87 0.45 -14.52
CA ASP A 42 -5.24 0.36 -13.10
C ASP A 42 -4.44 1.36 -12.26
N ARG A 43 -3.13 1.48 -12.49
CA ARG A 43 -2.27 2.47 -11.82
C ARG A 43 -2.79 3.89 -12.03
N ALA A 44 -3.10 4.24 -13.28
CA ALA A 44 -3.64 5.54 -13.62
C ALA A 44 -5.03 5.78 -12.99
N ALA A 45 -5.88 4.75 -12.96
CA ALA A 45 -7.21 4.83 -12.37
C ALA A 45 -7.16 5.02 -10.84
N VAL A 46 -6.25 4.34 -10.15
CA VAL A 46 -6.05 4.49 -8.70
C VAL A 46 -5.54 5.89 -8.37
N ALA A 47 -4.55 6.40 -9.11
CA ALA A 47 -4.04 7.76 -8.93
C ALA A 47 -5.12 8.83 -9.18
N ALA A 48 -5.89 8.68 -10.27
CA ALA A 48 -6.99 9.59 -10.60
C ALA A 48 -8.09 9.55 -9.52
N ARG A 49 -8.37 8.36 -8.97
CA ARG A 49 -9.33 8.20 -7.88
C ARG A 49 -8.87 8.90 -6.60
N ALA A 50 -7.60 8.73 -6.21
CA ALA A 50 -7.04 9.40 -5.04
C ALA A 50 -7.17 10.94 -5.17
N ALA A 51 -6.79 11.48 -6.33
CA ALA A 51 -6.93 12.92 -6.61
C ALA A 51 -8.39 13.39 -6.59
N HIS A 52 -9.32 12.62 -7.18
CA HIS A 52 -10.74 12.94 -7.18
C HIS A 52 -11.34 12.99 -5.77
N LEU A 53 -10.87 12.14 -4.87
CA LEU A 53 -11.34 12.05 -3.48
C LEU A 53 -10.71 13.09 -2.56
N GLY A 54 -9.77 13.90 -3.07
CA GLY A 54 -9.13 14.97 -2.30
C GLY A 54 -7.88 14.54 -1.53
N ALA A 55 -7.17 13.49 -1.96
CA ALA A 55 -5.85 13.21 -1.41
C ALA A 55 -4.87 14.33 -1.75
N ASP A 56 -4.04 14.75 -0.79
CA ASP A 56 -3.03 15.79 -0.96
C ASP A 56 -1.89 15.33 -1.89
N GLU A 57 -1.52 14.05 -1.80
CA GLU A 57 -0.55 13.42 -2.68
C GLU A 57 -0.89 11.93 -2.89
N HIS A 58 -0.49 11.38 -4.03
CA HIS A 58 -0.58 9.96 -4.32
C HIS A 58 0.79 9.40 -4.68
N HIS A 59 1.20 8.36 -3.95
CA HIS A 59 2.46 7.66 -4.19
C HIS A 59 2.17 6.24 -4.69
N LEU A 60 2.71 5.92 -5.85
CA LEU A 60 2.74 4.56 -6.38
C LEU A 60 4.14 4.00 -6.19
N VAL A 61 4.26 2.94 -5.39
CA VAL A 61 5.55 2.29 -5.08
C VAL A 61 5.61 0.92 -5.75
N ASP A 62 6.72 0.61 -6.42
CA ASP A 62 6.97 -0.72 -6.97
C ASP A 62 7.50 -1.66 -5.88
N GLY A 63 6.67 -2.60 -5.45
CA GLY A 63 6.99 -3.62 -4.45
C GLY A 63 7.41 -4.96 -5.05
N ARG A 64 7.46 -5.11 -6.38
CA ARG A 64 7.70 -6.40 -7.03
C ARG A 64 9.09 -6.96 -6.75
N THR A 65 10.11 -6.10 -6.89
CA THR A 65 11.51 -6.49 -6.66
C THR A 65 11.75 -6.87 -5.19
N PRO A 66 11.40 -6.04 -4.19
CA PRO A 66 11.51 -6.43 -2.78
C PRO A 66 10.72 -7.69 -2.43
N LEU A 67 9.51 -7.86 -2.99
CA LEU A 67 8.71 -9.06 -2.75
C LEU A 67 9.44 -10.31 -3.24
N TYR A 68 10.02 -10.28 -4.44
CA TYR A 68 10.72 -11.44 -4.97
C TYR A 68 12.04 -11.70 -4.23
N ASP A 69 12.91 -10.69 -4.16
CA ASP A 69 14.28 -10.85 -3.66
C ASP A 69 14.31 -11.17 -2.17
N ASP A 70 13.56 -10.43 -1.36
CA ASP A 70 13.61 -10.54 0.11
C ASP A 70 12.72 -11.66 0.65
N HIS A 71 11.73 -12.13 -0.13
CA HIS A 71 10.73 -13.07 0.37
C HIS A 71 10.47 -14.26 -0.53
N LEU A 72 9.90 -14.08 -1.73
CA LEU A 72 9.43 -15.21 -2.54
C LEU A 72 10.56 -16.17 -2.89
N SER A 73 11.75 -15.64 -3.21
CA SER A 73 12.91 -16.47 -3.53
C SER A 73 13.27 -17.42 -2.38
N TYR A 74 13.18 -16.97 -1.12
CA TYR A 74 13.47 -17.77 0.05
C TYR A 74 12.35 -18.75 0.40
N LEU A 75 11.08 -18.35 0.22
CA LEU A 75 9.93 -19.24 0.43
C LEU A 75 9.96 -20.42 -0.55
N ILE A 76 10.30 -20.14 -1.81
CA ILE A 76 10.46 -21.16 -2.85
C ILE A 76 11.66 -22.07 -2.51
N LYS A 77 12.84 -21.51 -2.25
CA LYS A 77 14.05 -22.28 -1.89
C LYS A 77 13.82 -23.18 -0.66
N GLY A 78 13.06 -22.67 0.30
CA GLY A 78 12.75 -23.39 1.54
C GLY A 78 11.58 -24.38 1.43
N ASN A 79 10.90 -24.47 0.27
CA ASN A 79 9.65 -25.24 0.11
C ASN A 79 8.66 -24.95 1.25
N VAL A 80 8.51 -23.67 1.60
CA VAL A 80 7.78 -23.26 2.81
C VAL A 80 6.29 -23.48 2.62
N LEU A 81 5.67 -24.25 3.52
CA LEU A 81 4.24 -24.49 3.56
C LEU A 81 3.71 -24.37 4.99
N ARG A 82 2.88 -23.35 5.25
CA ARG A 82 2.13 -23.22 6.51
C ARG A 82 1.11 -24.36 6.59
N GLY A 83 1.20 -25.14 7.66
CA GLY A 83 0.36 -26.32 7.86
C GLY A 83 0.55 -27.40 6.78
N GLY A 84 1.68 -27.39 6.06
CA GLY A 84 1.96 -28.36 4.99
C GLY A 84 1.17 -28.15 3.70
N VAL A 85 0.36 -27.11 3.59
CA VAL A 85 -0.54 -26.89 2.42
C VAL A 85 -0.50 -25.49 1.84
N TYR A 86 -0.17 -24.46 2.63
CA TYR A 86 -0.32 -23.06 2.19
C TYR A 86 1.05 -22.38 2.04
N PRO A 87 1.44 -21.90 0.84
CA PRO A 87 2.78 -21.37 0.58
C PRO A 87 2.97 -19.90 1.02
N LEU A 88 2.18 -19.42 2.00
CA LEU A 88 2.27 -18.07 2.54
C LEU A 88 2.11 -16.96 1.48
N CYS A 89 1.19 -17.10 0.52
CA CYS A 89 1.08 -16.16 -0.61
C CYS A 89 0.96 -14.67 -0.22
N VAL A 90 0.20 -14.35 0.84
CA VAL A 90 -0.17 -12.95 1.17
C VAL A 90 0.70 -12.34 2.27
N GLY A 91 1.20 -13.16 3.20
CA GLY A 91 1.97 -12.66 4.36
C GLY A 91 3.18 -11.79 3.97
N PRO A 92 4.04 -12.23 3.04
CA PRO A 92 5.18 -11.47 2.57
C PRO A 92 4.82 -10.18 1.84
N GLU A 93 3.74 -10.21 1.05
CA GLU A 93 3.21 -9.02 0.38
C GLU A 93 2.89 -7.93 1.40
N ARG A 94 2.26 -8.29 2.53
CA ARG A 94 1.96 -7.34 3.61
C ARG A 94 3.23 -6.76 4.26
N ILE A 95 4.31 -7.53 4.34
CA ILE A 95 5.59 -7.02 4.88
C ILE A 95 6.16 -5.93 3.95
N VAL A 96 6.15 -6.19 2.63
CA VAL A 96 6.61 -5.22 1.63
C VAL A 96 5.73 -3.96 1.65
N GLN A 97 4.41 -4.13 1.67
CA GLN A 97 3.45 -3.02 1.74
C GLN A 97 3.68 -2.17 3.00
N ALA A 98 3.79 -2.79 4.18
CA ALA A 98 4.00 -2.07 5.42
C ALA A 98 5.32 -1.28 5.45
N ARG A 99 6.42 -1.87 4.93
CA ARG A 99 7.71 -1.19 4.81
C ARG A 99 7.63 0.01 3.88
N ALA A 100 7.11 -0.19 2.66
CA ALA A 100 6.98 0.88 1.68
C ALA A 100 6.09 2.04 2.17
N VAL A 101 4.96 1.73 2.84
CA VAL A 101 4.08 2.75 3.42
C VAL A 101 4.80 3.52 4.54
N ALA A 102 5.58 2.84 5.38
CA ALA A 102 6.37 3.49 6.42
C ALA A 102 7.49 4.38 5.84
N ASP A 103 8.15 3.94 4.78
CA ASP A 103 9.20 4.71 4.09
C ASP A 103 8.61 5.99 3.45
N VAL A 104 7.44 5.88 2.81
CA VAL A 104 6.73 7.05 2.29
C VAL A 104 6.32 7.99 3.42
N ALA A 105 5.78 7.46 4.53
CA ALA A 105 5.40 8.27 5.68
C ALA A 105 6.60 9.08 6.24
N GLN A 106 7.79 8.46 6.31
CA GLN A 106 9.01 9.17 6.68
C GLN A 106 9.40 10.23 5.65
N ALA A 107 9.33 9.90 4.35
CA ALA A 107 9.71 10.82 3.28
C ALA A 107 8.83 12.08 3.22
N VAL A 108 7.52 11.95 3.47
CA VAL A 108 6.57 13.07 3.48
C VAL A 108 6.43 13.74 4.85
N GLY A 109 7.14 13.24 5.87
CA GLY A 109 7.07 13.77 7.24
C GLY A 109 5.74 13.52 7.95
N ALA A 110 5.01 12.48 7.56
CA ALA A 110 3.76 12.09 8.21
C ALA A 110 4.00 11.42 9.55
N SER A 111 3.19 11.79 10.53
CA SER A 111 3.26 11.25 11.89
C SER A 111 2.30 10.07 12.12
N THR A 112 1.46 9.76 11.12
CA THR A 112 0.37 8.79 11.25
C THR A 112 0.27 7.95 9.99
N ILE A 113 0.04 6.65 10.16
CA ILE A 113 -0.29 5.73 9.08
C ILE A 113 -1.68 5.15 9.34
N ALA A 114 -2.50 5.08 8.30
CA ALA A 114 -3.81 4.45 8.30
C ALA A 114 -3.82 3.30 7.27
N HIS A 115 -4.65 2.29 7.52
CA HIS A 115 -4.92 1.20 6.59
C HIS A 115 -6.39 0.78 6.68
N GLY A 116 -6.89 0.13 5.63
CA GLY A 116 -8.21 -0.51 5.61
C GLY A 116 -8.25 -1.87 6.30
#